data_AF-A0A5S4EZW9-F1
#
_entry.id   AF-A0A5S4EZW9-F1
#
_cell.length_a   1.000
_cell.length_b   1.000
_cell.length_c   1.000
_cell.angle_alpha   90.00
_cell.angle_beta   90.00
_cell.angle_gamma   90.00
#
_symmetry.space_group_name_H-M   'P 1'
#
loop_
_entity.id
_entity.type
_entity.pdbx_description
1 polymer ?
#
loop_
_entity_poly.entity_id
_entity_poly.type
_entity_poly.pdbx_seq_one_letter_code
_entity_poly.pdbx_strand_id
1 'polypeptide(L)'
;MSPAEREQVRAVLNERFADASPATAYYSLLDEGVYLASQSTMYRILRAHGEVGTDRRRQATHPRKHGIDAGTLTMHADRGSSMTSKTLAELIIDLGVAKSHSRPRTSNDNGAAEALNSTLKVEFVHRQHFRTRAEARLKIATWIADFYNVKRRHSANDGLPPVTFERQMIEKRQASTALLRAAVA
;
A
#
# COMPACT_ATOMS: atom_id res chain seq x y z
N MET A 1 25.92 -10.23 -29.28
CA MET A 1 25.55 -11.06 -28.13
C MET A 1 25.07 -12.42 -28.57
N SER A 2 25.86 -13.43 -28.26
CA SER A 2 25.56 -14.85 -28.41
C SER A 2 24.41 -15.27 -27.48
N PRO A 3 23.79 -16.44 -27.73
CA PRO A 3 22.77 -16.99 -26.82
C PRO A 3 23.29 -17.20 -25.39
N ALA A 4 24.54 -17.67 -25.24
CA ALA A 4 25.16 -17.89 -23.93
C ALA A 4 25.34 -16.58 -23.13
N GLU A 5 25.77 -15.50 -23.80
CA GLU A 5 25.91 -14.19 -23.16
C GLU A 5 24.54 -13.62 -22.72
N ARG A 6 23.47 -13.89 -23.50
CA ARG A 6 22.11 -13.45 -23.14
C ARG A 6 21.60 -14.17 -21.90
N GLU A 7 21.86 -15.47 -21.80
CA GLU A 7 21.48 -16.25 -20.62
C GLU A 7 22.25 -15.79 -19.38
N GLN A 8 23.55 -15.50 -19.51
CA GLN A 8 24.34 -14.97 -18.40
C GLN A 8 23.80 -13.61 -17.90
N VAL A 9 23.47 -12.68 -18.81
CA VAL A 9 22.86 -11.39 -18.44
C VAL A 9 21.52 -11.62 -17.76
N ARG A 10 20.67 -12.51 -18.29
CA ARG A 10 19.38 -12.86 -17.70
C ARG A 10 19.52 -13.47 -16.31
N ALA A 11 20.46 -14.39 -16.12
CA ALA A 11 20.74 -15.05 -14.83
C ALA A 11 21.14 -14.02 -13.77
N VAL A 12 22.10 -13.14 -14.06
CA VAL A 12 22.51 -12.09 -13.12
C VAL A 12 21.35 -11.15 -12.77
N LEU A 13 20.54 -10.78 -13.78
CA LEU A 13 19.38 -9.92 -13.57
C LEU A 13 18.30 -10.56 -12.71
N ASN A 14 18.13 -11.88 -12.76
CA ASN A 14 17.07 -12.61 -12.03
C ASN A 14 17.53 -13.18 -10.68
N GLU A 15 18.82 -13.47 -10.51
CA GLU A 15 19.36 -13.99 -9.25
C GLU A 15 19.78 -12.86 -8.32
N ARG A 16 20.66 -11.97 -8.80
CA ARG A 16 21.26 -10.90 -7.98
C ARG A 16 20.37 -9.68 -7.88
N PHE A 17 19.66 -9.36 -8.96
CA PHE A 17 18.86 -8.15 -9.08
C PHE A 17 17.36 -8.45 -9.20
N ALA A 18 16.89 -9.60 -8.69
CA ALA A 18 15.49 -10.02 -8.74
C ALA A 18 14.51 -8.90 -8.33
N ASP A 19 14.89 -8.13 -7.29
CA ASP A 19 14.06 -7.09 -6.69
C ASP A 19 14.40 -5.67 -7.14
N ALA A 20 15.28 -5.54 -8.14
CA ALA A 20 15.72 -4.27 -8.69
C ALA A 20 15.28 -4.10 -10.15
N SER A 21 15.08 -2.85 -10.57
CA SER A 21 14.83 -2.55 -11.98
C SER A 21 16.10 -2.80 -12.82
N PRO A 22 16.00 -3.10 -14.12
CA PRO A 22 17.17 -3.19 -15.00
C PRO A 22 18.02 -1.90 -15.01
N ALA A 23 17.40 -0.74 -14.79
CA ALA A 23 18.10 0.53 -14.61
C ALA A 23 18.99 0.52 -13.36
N THR A 24 18.41 0.10 -12.23
CA THR A 24 19.12 -0.01 -10.95
C THR A 24 20.27 -1.01 -11.04
N ALA A 25 20.02 -2.19 -11.64
CA ALA A 25 21.04 -3.20 -11.86
C ALA A 25 22.19 -2.66 -12.72
N TYR A 26 21.88 -1.93 -13.79
CA TYR A 26 22.87 -1.30 -14.66
C TYR A 26 23.79 -0.33 -13.89
N TYR A 27 23.22 0.59 -13.10
CA TYR A 27 24.04 1.54 -12.35
C TYR A 27 24.86 0.87 -11.24
N SER A 28 24.29 -0.08 -10.50
CA SER A 28 25.03 -0.83 -9.47
C SER A 28 26.21 -1.61 -10.05
N LEU A 29 26.04 -2.23 -11.21
CA LEU A 29 27.14 -2.94 -11.88
C LEU A 29 28.22 -1.96 -12.36
N LEU A 30 27.84 -0.78 -12.86
CA LEU A 30 28.81 0.25 -13.24
C LEU A 30 29.59 0.79 -12.05
N ASP A 31 28.94 1.01 -10.90
CA ASP A 31 29.60 1.43 -9.66
C ASP A 31 30.62 0.38 -9.18
N GLU A 32 30.38 -0.90 -9.50
CA GLU A 32 31.28 -2.02 -9.24
C GLU A 32 32.34 -2.24 -10.34
N GLY A 33 32.34 -1.42 -11.39
CA GLY A 33 33.25 -1.55 -12.54
C GLY A 33 32.92 -2.73 -13.48
N VAL A 34 31.74 -3.33 -13.35
CA VAL A 34 31.29 -4.46 -14.16
C VAL A 34 30.33 -3.98 -15.25
N TYR A 35 30.67 -4.23 -16.52
CA TYR A 35 29.77 -3.98 -17.63
C TYR A 35 29.24 -5.30 -18.21
N LEU A 36 27.96 -5.59 -17.98
CA LEU A 36 27.28 -6.77 -18.54
C LEU A 36 26.69 -6.50 -19.93
N ALA A 37 25.89 -5.43 -20.05
CA ALA A 37 25.26 -5.01 -21.29
C ALA A 37 24.66 -3.60 -21.13
N SER A 38 24.25 -2.97 -22.23
CA SER A 38 23.49 -1.73 -22.16
C SER A 38 22.11 -1.95 -21.53
N GLN A 39 21.59 -0.94 -20.84
CA GLN A 39 20.26 -0.97 -20.24
C GLN A 39 19.17 -1.39 -21.25
N SER A 40 19.21 -0.87 -22.49
CA SER A 40 18.30 -1.25 -23.57
C SER A 40 18.39 -2.74 -23.93
N THR A 41 19.58 -3.32 -23.87
CA THR A 41 19.81 -4.74 -24.13
C THR A 41 19.27 -5.60 -23.00
N MET A 42 19.44 -5.19 -21.74
CA MET A 42 18.85 -5.86 -20.58
C MET A 42 17.32 -5.93 -20.68
N TYR A 43 16.67 -4.80 -21.01
CA TYR A 43 15.22 -4.78 -21.24
C TYR A 43 14.79 -5.66 -22.41
N ARG A 44 15.55 -5.67 -23.52
CA ARG A 44 15.24 -6.49 -24.69
C ARG A 44 15.34 -7.99 -24.37
N ILE A 45 16.34 -8.40 -23.61
CA ILE A 45 16.51 -9.81 -23.17
C ILE A 45 15.33 -10.20 -22.28
N LEU A 46 15.02 -9.43 -21.23
CA LEU A 46 13.92 -9.76 -20.34
C LEU A 46 12.56 -9.78 -21.07
N ARG A 47 12.32 -8.85 -22.03
CA ARG A 47 11.08 -8.84 -22.83
C ARG A 47 10.93 -10.09 -23.69
N ALA A 48 12.02 -10.56 -24.29
CA ALA A 48 12.01 -11.77 -25.11
C ALA A 48 11.62 -13.03 -24.32
N HIS A 49 11.79 -13.02 -22.99
CA HIS A 49 11.43 -14.12 -22.09
C HIS A 49 10.12 -13.86 -21.30
N GLY A 50 9.40 -12.78 -21.59
CA GLY A 50 8.16 -12.44 -20.87
C GLY A 50 8.38 -11.92 -19.44
N GLU A 51 9.61 -11.55 -19.08
CA GLU A 51 10.03 -11.13 -17.73
C GLU A 51 9.95 -9.62 -17.51
N VAL A 52 9.21 -8.93 -18.39
CA VAL A 52 8.91 -7.50 -18.28
C VAL A 52 7.39 -7.33 -18.36
N GLY A 53 6.70 -7.74 -17.29
CA GLY A 53 5.33 -7.33 -16.97
C GLY A 53 5.31 -6.15 -15.99
N THR A 54 4.13 -5.79 -15.48
CA THR A 54 3.87 -4.59 -14.66
C THR A 54 4.68 -4.49 -13.36
N ASP A 55 5.27 -5.59 -12.86
CA ASP A 55 6.28 -5.55 -11.81
C ASP A 55 7.09 -6.87 -11.79
N ARG A 56 8.42 -6.83 -12.07
CA ARG A 56 9.31 -8.02 -12.01
C ARG A 56 9.82 -8.32 -10.60
N ARG A 57 9.73 -7.35 -9.70
CA ARG A 57 10.31 -7.43 -8.36
C ARG A 57 9.49 -8.42 -7.54
N ARG A 58 10.11 -9.28 -6.72
CA ARG A 58 9.33 -10.00 -5.71
C ARG A 58 8.66 -8.90 -4.89
N GLN A 59 7.34 -8.91 -4.84
CA GLN A 59 6.64 -8.03 -3.92
C GLN A 59 7.19 -8.36 -2.54
N ALA A 60 7.95 -7.43 -1.97
CA ALA A 60 8.37 -7.55 -0.59
C ALA A 60 7.09 -7.81 0.21
N THR A 61 7.00 -8.96 0.86
CA THR A 61 6.03 -9.15 1.92
C THR A 61 6.50 -8.20 3.00
N HIS A 62 6.01 -6.96 2.96
CA HIS A 62 6.47 -5.91 3.84
C HIS A 62 6.34 -6.44 5.27
N PRO A 63 7.44 -6.47 6.06
CA PRO A 63 7.28 -6.69 7.50
C PRO A 63 6.25 -5.69 7.99
N ARG A 64 5.38 -6.10 8.91
CA ARG A 64 4.25 -5.29 9.38
C ARG A 64 4.73 -3.88 9.67
N LYS A 65 4.37 -2.93 8.79
CA LYS A 65 4.94 -1.58 8.69
C LYS A 65 4.90 -0.80 10.01
N HIS A 66 4.05 -1.25 10.94
CA HIS A 66 3.70 -0.58 12.19
C HIS A 66 3.76 -1.49 13.43
N GLY A 67 4.26 -2.73 13.33
CA GLY A 67 4.32 -3.66 14.47
C GLY A 67 2.95 -3.97 15.09
N ILE A 68 1.88 -3.92 14.28
CA ILE A 68 0.51 -4.13 14.75
C ILE A 68 0.24 -5.63 14.88
N ASP A 69 -0.11 -6.06 16.08
CA ASP A 69 -0.45 -7.45 16.34
C ASP A 69 -1.71 -7.88 15.59
N ALA A 70 -1.70 -9.15 15.14
CA ALA A 70 -2.84 -9.70 14.42
C ALA A 70 -4.02 -9.83 15.39
N GLY A 71 -5.19 -9.30 15.02
CA GLY A 71 -6.39 -9.44 15.85
C GLY A 71 -6.61 -8.33 16.88
N THR A 72 -5.68 -7.38 17.02
CA THR A 72 -5.84 -6.23 17.91
C THR A 72 -6.40 -5.03 17.14
N LEU A 73 -7.55 -4.50 17.58
CA LEU A 73 -8.07 -3.24 17.04
C LEU A 73 -7.08 -2.13 17.37
N THR A 74 -6.47 -1.54 16.35
CA THR A 74 -5.40 -0.55 16.51
C THR A 74 -5.71 0.72 15.73
N MET A 75 -5.68 1.86 16.42
CA MET A 75 -5.73 3.17 15.78
C MET A 75 -4.32 3.59 15.36
N HIS A 76 -4.11 3.76 14.05
CA HIS A 76 -2.87 4.31 13.51
C HIS A 76 -3.05 5.79 13.16
N ALA A 77 -2.19 6.66 13.67
CA ALA A 77 -2.27 8.10 13.45
C ALA A 77 -0.89 8.75 13.29
N ASP A 78 -0.86 9.97 12.78
CA ASP A 78 0.34 10.79 12.81
C ASP A 78 0.71 11.20 14.27
N ARG A 79 1.80 11.96 14.40
CA ARG A 79 2.25 12.51 15.69
C ARG A 79 1.76 13.94 15.93
N GLY A 80 0.63 14.33 15.35
CA GLY A 80 0.01 15.62 15.63
C GLY A 80 -0.28 15.81 17.12
N SER A 81 -0.33 17.07 17.58
CA SER A 81 -0.53 17.41 19.00
C SER A 81 -1.84 16.85 19.57
N SER A 82 -2.91 16.82 18.77
CA SER A 82 -4.17 16.19 19.14
C SER A 82 -4.05 14.67 19.26
N MET A 83 -3.35 14.03 18.32
CA MET A 83 -3.15 12.58 18.26
C MET A 83 -2.21 12.05 19.36
N THR A 84 -1.39 12.93 19.94
CA THR A 84 -0.47 12.63 21.04
C THR A 84 -0.96 13.12 22.40
N SER A 85 -2.17 13.71 22.45
CA SER A 85 -2.75 14.25 23.68
C SER A 85 -3.06 13.17 24.72
N LYS A 86 -2.97 13.55 26.01
CA LYS A 86 -3.29 12.67 27.13
C LYS A 86 -4.76 12.24 27.12
N THR A 87 -5.68 13.17 26.88
CA THR A 87 -7.12 12.91 26.82
C THR A 87 -7.47 11.83 25.78
N LEU A 88 -6.85 11.88 24.59
CA LEU A 88 -7.06 10.87 23.58
C LEU A 88 -6.44 9.52 23.99
N ALA A 89 -5.27 9.53 24.62
CA ALA A 89 -4.63 8.32 25.10
C ALA A 89 -5.48 7.59 26.16
N GLU A 90 -6.06 8.34 27.10
CA GLU A 90 -6.98 7.81 28.12
C GLU A 90 -8.23 7.18 27.48
N LEU A 91 -8.88 7.89 26.56
CA LEU A 91 -10.05 7.36 25.85
C LEU A 91 -9.75 6.07 25.08
N ILE A 92 -8.59 5.99 24.41
CA ILE A 92 -8.19 4.82 23.63
C ILE A 92 -7.95 3.61 24.55
N ILE A 93 -7.36 3.84 25.72
CA ILE A 93 -7.18 2.81 26.75
C ILE A 93 -8.54 2.32 27.24
N ASP A 94 -9.46 3.23 27.58
CA ASP A 94 -10.80 2.89 28.07
C ASP A 94 -11.61 2.09 27.05
N LEU A 95 -11.42 2.34 25.74
CA LEU A 95 -12.05 1.60 24.66
C LEU A 95 -11.36 0.26 24.33
N GLY A 96 -10.25 -0.07 24.99
CA GLY A 96 -9.47 -1.29 24.70
C GLY A 96 -8.83 -1.28 23.32
N VAL A 97 -8.56 -0.10 22.76
CA VAL A 97 -7.96 0.08 21.43
C VAL A 97 -6.45 0.26 21.59
N ALA A 98 -5.65 -0.45 20.78
CA ALA A 98 -4.21 -0.20 20.75
C ALA A 98 -3.90 1.06 19.93
N LYS A 99 -2.78 1.72 20.23
CA LYS A 99 -2.34 2.92 19.50
C LYS A 99 -1.04 2.67 18.75
N SER A 100 -0.98 3.12 17.50
CA SER A 100 0.23 3.13 16.67
C SER A 100 0.44 4.51 16.06
N HIS A 101 1.70 4.93 15.91
CA HIS A 101 2.03 6.23 15.33
C HIS A 101 3.02 6.13 14.16
N SER A 102 2.86 7.01 13.17
CA SER A 102 3.82 7.19 12.07
C SER A 102 5.23 7.38 12.58
N ARG A 103 6.21 6.61 12.07
CA ARG A 103 7.61 6.68 12.52
C ARG A 103 8.19 8.10 12.35
N PRO A 104 9.11 8.53 13.23
CA PRO A 104 9.72 9.85 13.09
C PRO A 104 10.35 10.02 11.71
N ARG A 105 10.13 11.19 11.09
CA ARG A 105 10.66 11.55 9.76
C ARG A 105 10.21 10.64 8.60
N THR A 106 9.13 9.89 8.77
CA THR A 106 8.54 9.07 7.68
C THR A 106 7.15 9.61 7.32
N SER A 107 7.04 10.32 6.20
CA SER A 107 5.77 10.91 5.75
C SER A 107 4.76 9.86 5.29
N ASN A 108 5.21 8.79 4.63
CA ASN A 108 4.33 7.79 4.01
C ASN A 108 3.84 6.69 4.97
N ASP A 109 3.78 6.97 6.27
CA ASP A 109 3.20 6.05 7.27
C ASP A 109 1.69 6.30 7.45
N ASN A 110 1.17 7.50 7.16
CA ASN A 110 -0.26 7.82 7.20
C ASN A 110 -0.93 7.77 5.80
N GLY A 111 -0.36 7.00 4.87
CA GLY A 111 -0.71 7.05 3.45
C GLY A 111 -2.19 6.76 3.14
N ALA A 112 -2.86 5.93 3.94
CA ALA A 112 -4.29 5.65 3.76
C ALA A 112 -5.17 6.87 4.02
N ALA A 113 -4.94 7.59 5.12
CA ALA A 113 -5.69 8.81 5.43
C ALA A 113 -5.34 9.95 4.46
N GLU A 114 -4.07 10.05 4.06
CA GLU A 114 -3.63 11.03 3.05
C GLU A 114 -4.27 10.79 1.69
N ALA A 115 -4.37 9.53 1.26
CA ALA A 115 -5.04 9.16 0.02
C ALA A 115 -6.52 9.57 0.04
N LEU A 116 -7.25 9.25 1.13
CA LEU A 116 -8.63 9.71 1.31
C LEU A 116 -8.73 11.24 1.22
N ASN A 117 -7.89 11.97 1.95
CA ASN A 117 -7.92 13.43 1.98
C ASN A 117 -7.62 14.04 0.60
N SER A 118 -6.67 13.48 -0.14
CA SER A 118 -6.37 13.89 -1.51
C SER A 118 -7.57 13.66 -2.43
N THR A 119 -8.15 12.46 -2.40
CA THR A 119 -9.34 12.11 -3.17
C THR A 119 -10.51 13.01 -2.87
N LEU A 120 -10.84 13.21 -1.59
CA LEU A 120 -11.93 14.08 -1.14
C LEU A 120 -11.74 15.50 -1.67
N LYS A 121 -10.51 16.03 -1.60
CA LYS A 121 -10.20 17.37 -2.08
C LYS A 121 -10.44 17.50 -3.58
N VAL A 122 -9.84 16.61 -4.36
CA VAL A 122 -9.85 16.67 -5.83
C VAL A 122 -11.23 16.36 -6.41
N GLU A 123 -11.90 15.33 -5.91
CA GLU A 123 -13.16 14.84 -6.49
C GLU A 123 -14.37 15.62 -5.99
N PHE A 124 -14.31 16.20 -4.79
CA PHE A 124 -15.45 16.85 -4.16
C PHE A 124 -15.17 18.30 -3.76
N VAL A 125 -14.28 18.54 -2.80
CA VAL A 125 -14.14 19.86 -2.15
C VAL A 125 -13.80 20.96 -3.16
N HIS A 126 -12.85 20.74 -4.07
CA HIS A 126 -12.45 21.74 -5.07
C HIS A 126 -13.56 22.06 -6.09
N ARG A 127 -14.57 21.19 -6.20
CA ARG A 127 -15.71 21.34 -7.14
C ARG A 127 -16.94 21.92 -6.46
N GLN A 128 -16.87 22.25 -5.17
CA GLN A 128 -17.99 22.71 -4.38
C GLN A 128 -17.70 24.11 -3.83
N HIS A 129 -18.75 24.88 -3.60
CA HIS A 129 -18.69 26.12 -2.82
C HIS A 129 -19.60 25.94 -1.61
N PHE A 130 -19.06 26.21 -0.43
CA PHE A 130 -19.78 26.06 0.83
C PHE A 130 -20.04 27.44 1.42
N ARG A 131 -21.30 27.72 1.74
CA ARG A 131 -21.70 28.98 2.38
C ARG A 131 -21.39 28.95 3.88
N THR A 132 -21.49 27.76 4.50
CA THR A 132 -21.25 27.58 5.93
C THR A 132 -20.45 26.31 6.22
N ARG A 133 -19.83 26.27 7.40
CA ARG A 133 -19.16 25.05 7.91
C ARG A 133 -20.13 23.90 8.14
N ALA A 134 -21.38 24.19 8.53
CA ALA A 134 -22.40 23.17 8.74
C ALA A 134 -22.80 22.50 7.41
N GLU A 135 -22.98 23.31 6.37
CA GLU A 135 -23.22 22.80 5.02
C GLU A 135 -22.05 21.94 4.52
N ALA A 136 -20.81 22.40 4.71
CA ALA A 136 -19.62 21.64 4.32
C ALA A 136 -19.57 20.27 5.02
N ARG A 137 -19.83 20.24 6.33
CA ARG A 137 -19.86 18.98 7.11
C ARG A 137 -20.92 18.02 6.58
N LEU A 138 -22.15 18.48 6.36
CA LEU A 138 -23.22 17.64 5.85
C LEU A 138 -22.88 17.09 4.47
N LYS A 139 -22.49 17.97 3.54
CA LYS A 139 -22.15 17.58 2.16
C LYS A 139 -20.97 16.61 2.10
N ILE A 140 -19.93 16.82 2.90
CA ILE A 140 -18.77 15.92 2.97
C ILE A 140 -19.20 14.57 3.57
N ALA A 141 -19.97 14.56 4.66
CA ALA A 141 -20.45 13.32 5.27
C ALA A 141 -21.33 12.52 4.30
N THR A 142 -22.25 13.18 3.59
CA THR A 142 -23.07 12.58 2.53
C THR A 142 -22.19 12.01 1.42
N TRP A 143 -21.20 12.76 0.94
CA TRP A 143 -20.28 12.26 -0.10
C TRP A 143 -19.51 11.02 0.37
N ILE A 144 -19.09 10.97 1.64
CA ILE A 144 -18.41 9.80 2.20
C ILE A 144 -19.36 8.59 2.26
N ALA A 145 -20.54 8.77 2.86
CA ALA A 145 -21.49 7.70 3.13
C ALA A 145 -22.14 7.15 1.85
N ASP A 146 -22.58 8.04 0.95
CA ASP A 146 -23.45 7.68 -0.18
C ASP A 146 -22.69 7.48 -1.50
N PHE A 147 -21.41 7.85 -1.53
CA PHE A 147 -20.57 7.71 -2.71
C PHE A 147 -19.23 7.04 -2.41
N TYR A 148 -18.37 7.62 -1.58
CA TYR A 148 -17.00 7.12 -1.38
C TYR A 148 -16.96 5.66 -0.87
N ASN A 149 -17.78 5.36 0.14
CA ASN A 149 -17.81 4.05 0.80
C ASN A 149 -18.59 2.98 0.00
N VAL A 150 -19.57 3.39 -0.82
CA VAL A 150 -20.56 2.47 -1.41
C VAL A 150 -20.51 2.36 -2.93
N LYS A 151 -19.96 3.36 -3.63
CA LYS A 151 -19.98 3.42 -5.12
C LYS A 151 -18.62 3.69 -5.75
N ARG A 152 -17.77 4.49 -5.10
CA ARG A 152 -16.49 4.89 -5.67
C ARG A 152 -15.59 3.68 -5.87
N ARG A 153 -14.97 3.56 -7.04
CA ARG A 153 -13.99 2.50 -7.33
C ARG A 153 -12.62 2.85 -6.73
N HIS A 154 -11.97 1.86 -6.12
CA HIS A 154 -10.64 2.02 -5.52
C HIS A 154 -9.67 1.02 -6.13
N SER A 155 -8.60 1.51 -6.74
CA SER A 155 -7.57 0.64 -7.34
C SER A 155 -6.91 -0.29 -6.32
N ALA A 156 -6.74 0.16 -5.07
CA ALA A 156 -6.22 -0.66 -3.98
C ALA A 156 -7.15 -1.82 -3.56
N ASN A 157 -8.42 -1.76 -3.97
CA ASN A 157 -9.45 -2.75 -3.64
C ASN A 157 -9.94 -3.47 -4.90
N ASP A 158 -9.09 -3.62 -5.93
CA ASP A 158 -9.44 -4.23 -7.22
C ASP A 158 -10.66 -3.58 -7.91
N GLY A 159 -10.84 -2.27 -7.70
CA GLY A 159 -11.96 -1.50 -8.23
C GLY A 159 -13.24 -1.58 -7.41
N LEU A 160 -13.26 -2.30 -6.28
CA LEU A 160 -14.42 -2.41 -5.41
C LEU A 160 -14.58 -1.17 -4.49
N PRO A 161 -15.81 -0.81 -4.13
CA PRO A 161 -16.07 0.14 -3.05
C PRO A 161 -15.57 -0.40 -1.69
N PRO A 162 -15.17 0.48 -0.75
CA PRO A 162 -14.64 0.08 0.56
C PRO A 162 -15.56 -0.86 1.34
N VAL A 163 -16.86 -0.58 1.39
CA VAL A 163 -17.84 -1.43 2.10
C VAL A 163 -17.90 -2.85 1.52
N THR A 164 -17.86 -2.97 0.19
CA THR A 164 -17.89 -4.28 -0.47
C THR A 164 -16.60 -5.04 -0.21
N PHE A 165 -15.45 -4.36 -0.31
CA PHE A 165 -14.15 -4.95 -0.03
C PHE A 165 -14.04 -5.43 1.42
N GLU A 166 -14.40 -4.60 2.39
CA GLU A 166 -14.36 -4.97 3.82
C GLU A 166 -15.24 -6.18 4.11
N ARG A 167 -16.46 -6.23 3.56
CA ARG A 167 -17.36 -7.38 3.72
C ARG A 167 -16.72 -8.67 3.22
N GLN A 168 -16.17 -8.66 2.00
CA GLN A 168 -15.48 -9.82 1.44
C GLN A 168 -14.26 -10.23 2.29
N MET A 169 -13.53 -9.27 2.85
CA MET A 169 -12.39 -9.57 3.71
C MET A 169 -12.81 -10.17 5.05
N ILE A 170 -13.92 -9.71 5.63
CA ILE A 170 -14.50 -10.29 6.86
C ILE A 170 -14.94 -11.73 6.60
N GLU A 171 -15.69 -11.97 5.53
CA GLU A 171 -16.15 -13.31 5.14
C GLU A 171 -14.96 -14.28 4.94
N LYS A 172 -13.91 -13.85 4.22
CA LYS A 172 -12.68 -14.64 4.04
C LYS A 172 -11.98 -14.96 5.36
N ARG A 173 -11.88 -13.99 6.27
CA ARG A 173 -11.27 -14.18 7.60
C ARG A 173 -12.07 -15.15 8.45
N GLN A 174 -13.39 -15.05 8.44
CA GLN A 174 -14.29 -15.95 9.17
C GLN A 174 -14.18 -17.39 8.64
N ALA A 175 -14.20 -17.57 7.32
CA ALA A 175 -14.04 -18.88 6.69
C ALA A 175 -12.67 -19.51 7.03
N SER A 176 -11.59 -18.73 6.95
CA SER A 176 -10.24 -19.21 7.31
C SER A 176 -10.14 -19.57 8.79
N THR A 177 -10.73 -18.77 9.69
CA THR A 177 -10.76 -19.07 11.13
C THR A 177 -11.56 -20.33 11.44
N ALA A 178 -12.69 -20.54 10.76
CA ALA A 178 -13.52 -21.73 10.91
C ALA A 178 -12.78 -23.00 10.47
N LEU A 179 -12.07 -22.95 9.32
CA LEU A 179 -11.24 -24.05 8.84
C LEU A 179 -10.11 -24.38 9.82
N LEU A 180 -9.44 -23.36 10.37
CA LEU A 180 -8.35 -23.56 11.32
C LEU A 180 -8.84 -24.18 12.64
N ARG A 181 -10.03 -23.80 13.11
CA ARG A 181 -10.66 -24.41 14.29
C ARG A 181 -11.06 -25.86 14.04
N ALA A 182 -11.60 -26.18 12.86
CA ALA A 182 -11.99 -27.54 12.49
C ALA A 182 -10.78 -28.48 12.32
N ALA A 183 -9.62 -27.96 11.93
CA ALA A 183 -8.38 -28.74 11.78
C ALA A 183 -7.63 -29.01 13.09
N VAL A 184 -7.97 -28.28 14.17
CA VAL A 184 -7.36 -28.41 15.50
C VAL A 184 -8.25 -29.21 16.46
N ALA A 185 -9.50 -29.49 16.06
CA ALA A 185 -10.44 -30.36 16.76
C ALA A 185 -10.29 -31.82 16.30
#